data_AF-A0A527ZGJ7-F1
#
_entry.id   AF-A0A527ZGJ7-F1
#
_cell.length_a   1.000
_cell.length_b   1.000
_cell.length_c   1.000
_cell.angle_alpha   90.00
_cell.angle_beta   90.00
_cell.angle_gamma   90.00
#
_symmetry.space_group_name_H-M   'P 1'
#
loop_
_entity.id
_entity.type
_entity.pdbx_description
1 polymer ?
#
loop_
_entity_poly.entity_id
_entity_poly.type
_entity_poly.pdbx_seq_one_letter_code
_entity_poly.pdbx_strand_id
1 'polypeptide(L)' 'VIDKVAERLGNTRAICRSCYIHPQVFEAWSEGRLLSEMADVNKRKRSIAGLDDEEAVVLRWLKAQES' A
#
# COMPACT_ATOMS: atom_id res chain seq x y z
N VAL A 1 8.11 2.88 10.85
CA VAL A 1 8.02 2.68 9.38
C VAL A 1 7.97 4.02 8.66
N ILE A 2 7.01 4.90 8.96
CA ILE A 2 6.87 6.20 8.27
C ILE A 2 8.12 7.05 8.40
N ASP A 3 8.81 7.05 9.54
CA ASP A 3 10.04 7.83 9.72
C ASP A 3 11.17 7.36 8.78
N LYS A 4 11.23 6.05 8.49
CA LYS A 4 12.17 5.49 7.50
C LYS A 4 11.81 5.90 6.07
N VAL A 5 10.51 5.98 5.76
CA VAL A 5 10.03 6.47 4.45
C VAL A 5 10.36 7.95 4.30
N ALA A 6 10.16 8.74 5.35
CA ALA A 6 10.48 10.15 5.41
C ALA A 6 11.97 10.42 5.22
N GLU A 7 12.83 9.67 5.92
CA GLU A 7 14.28 9.71 5.74
C GLU A 7 14.70 9.37 4.30
N ARG A 8 14.18 8.27 3.75
CA ARG A 8 14.52 7.84 2.38
C ARG A 8 14.09 8.84 1.31
N LEU A 9 12.97 9.54 1.52
CA LEU A 9 12.42 10.50 0.56
C LEU A 9 12.86 11.94 0.84
N GLY A 10 13.66 12.19 1.89
CA GLY A 10 14.09 13.54 2.27
C GLY A 10 12.94 14.47 2.67
N ASN A 11 11.86 13.91 3.21
CA ASN A 11 10.62 14.63 3.54
C ASN A 11 10.27 14.52 5.03
N THR A 12 9.30 15.32 5.49
CA THR A 12 8.79 15.19 6.86
C THR A 12 7.75 14.07 6.96
N ARG A 13 7.54 13.55 8.18
CA ARG A 13 6.47 12.59 8.48
C ARG A 13 5.10 13.09 8.02
N ALA A 14 4.83 14.39 8.16
CA ALA A 14 3.58 15.00 7.74
C ALA A 14 3.42 14.93 6.21
N ILE A 15 4.46 15.32 5.45
CA ILE A 15 4.44 15.29 3.97
C ILE A 15 4.32 13.85 3.46
N CYS A 16 5.03 12.88 4.06
CA CYS A 16 4.89 11.49 3.64
C CYS A 16 3.48 10.95 3.82
N ARG A 17 2.79 11.32 4.90
CA ARG A 17 1.40 10.91 5.15
C ARG A 17 0.42 11.55 4.18
N SER A 18 0.63 12.80 3.76
CA SER A 18 -0.31 13.52 2.90
C SER A 18 -0.07 13.30 1.40
N CYS A 19 1.16 13.05 0.98
CA CYS A 19 1.53 13.12 -0.43
C CYS A 19 2.14 11.83 -1.00
N TYR A 20 2.67 10.93 -0.16
CA TYR A 20 3.39 9.74 -0.63
C TYR A 20 2.71 8.42 -0.29
N ILE A 21 2.02 8.35 0.85
CA ILE A 21 1.37 7.13 1.32
C ILE A 21 -0.13 7.26 1.09
N HIS A 22 -0.72 6.29 0.38
CA HIS A 22 -2.14 6.29 0.12
C HIS A 22 -2.94 6.19 1.44
N PRO A 23 -3.95 7.04 1.70
CA PRO A 23 -4.67 7.09 2.98
C PRO A 23 -5.25 5.75 3.43
N GLN A 24 -5.77 4.96 2.48
CA GLN A 24 -6.33 3.63 2.75
C GLN A 24 -5.35 2.70 3.48
N VAL A 25 -4.04 2.86 3.26
CA VAL A 25 -3.02 2.04 3.94
C VAL A 25 -3.06 2.26 5.45
N PHE A 26 -3.30 3.50 5.88
CA PHE A 26 -3.41 3.83 7.30
C PHE A 26 -4.70 3.31 7.90
N GLU A 27 -5.84 3.50 7.21
CA GLU A 27 -7.14 3.03 7.67
C GLU A 27 -7.15 1.50 7.83
N ALA A 28 -6.82 0.76 6.77
CA ALA A 28 -6.81 -0.69 6.80
C ALA A 28 -5.79 -1.26 7.82
N TRP A 29 -4.66 -0.59 8.04
CA TRP A 29 -3.72 -0.97 9.09
C TRP A 29 -4.29 -0.72 10.50
N SER A 30 -4.89 0.45 10.72
CA SER A 30 -5.49 0.84 12.00
C SER A 30 -6.64 -0.09 12.39
N GLU A 31 -7.37 -0.59 11.41
CA GLU A 31 -8.49 -1.51 11.59
C GLU A 31 -8.06 -2.99 11.57
N GLY A 32 -6.76 -3.27 11.44
CA GLY A 32 -6.20 -4.62 11.45
C GLY A 32 -6.53 -5.48 10.23
N ARG A 33 -7.06 -4.89 9.15
CA ARG A 33 -7.50 -5.61 7.94
C ARG A 33 -6.47 -5.69 6.84
N LEU A 34 -5.46 -4.80 6.84
CA LEU A 34 -4.51 -4.66 5.73
C LEU A 34 -3.87 -6.00 5.32
N LEU A 35 -3.35 -6.77 6.28
CA LEU A 35 -2.68 -8.03 5.99
C LEU A 35 -3.62 -9.08 5.39
N SER A 36 -4.83 -9.23 5.95
CA SER A 36 -5.83 -10.17 5.42
C SER A 36 -6.29 -9.78 4.02
N GLU A 37 -6.57 -8.48 3.79
CA GLU A 37 -7.01 -8.00 2.49
C GLU A 37 -5.92 -8.13 1.42
N MET A 38 -4.66 -7.82 1.77
CA MET A 38 -3.52 -8.05 0.87
C MET A 38 -3.34 -9.53 0.53
N ALA A 39 -3.51 -10.42 1.51
CA ALA A 39 -3.46 -11.87 1.26
C ALA A 39 -4.61 -12.32 0.34
N ASP A 40 -5.81 -11.79 0.53
CA ASP A 40 -6.99 -12.13 -0.26
C ASP A 40 -6.83 -11.73 -1.73
N VAL A 41 -6.36 -10.51 -2.01
CA VAL A 41 -6.11 -10.08 -3.39
C VAL A 41 -4.92 -10.79 -4.03
N ASN A 42 -3.99 -11.32 -3.22
CA ASN A 42 -2.85 -12.09 -3.69
C ASN A 42 -3.22 -13.54 -4.05
N LYS A 43 -4.36 -14.09 -3.58
CA LYS A 43 -4.79 -15.46 -3.93
C LYS A 43 -4.93 -15.67 -5.44
N ARG A 44 -5.30 -14.61 -6.18
CA ARG A 44 -5.40 -14.62 -7.64
C ARG A 44 -4.16 -13.95 -8.24
N LYS A 45 -2.98 -14.56 -8.05
CA LYS A 45 -1.68 -14.12 -8.60
C LYS A 45 -1.72 -14.06 -10.13
N ARG A 46 -2.31 -13.00 -10.67
CA ARG A 46 -2.20 -12.64 -12.08
C ARG A 46 -1.03 -11.69 -12.21
N SER A 47 0.00 -12.11 -12.93
CA SER A 47 1.11 -11.23 -13.29
C SER A 47 0.57 -10.00 -14.03
N ILE A 48 1.06 -8.83 -13.66
CA ILE A 48 0.81 -7.59 -14.39
C ILE A 48 2.10 -7.24 -15.10
N ALA A 49 2.06 -7.10 -16.43
CA ALA A 49 3.25 -6.80 -17.21
C ALA A 49 3.88 -5.49 -16.72
N GLY A 50 5.17 -5.54 -16.40
CA GLY A 50 5.95 -4.38 -15.94
C GLY A 50 5.91 -4.11 -14.44
N LEU A 51 5.24 -4.94 -13.64
CA LEU A 51 5.25 -4.85 -12.17
C LEU A 51 5.83 -6.12 -11.56
N ASP A 52 6.52 -5.98 -10.43
CA ASP A 52 6.86 -7.12 -9.60
C ASP A 52 5.64 -7.65 -8.80
N ASP A 53 5.83 -8.75 -8.08
CA ASP A 53 4.77 -9.39 -7.31
C ASP A 53 4.23 -8.49 -6.19
N GLU A 54 5.07 -7.70 -5.53
CA GLU A 54 4.69 -6.82 -4.43
C GLU A 54 3.90 -5.62 -4.96
N GLU A 55 4.41 -4.97 -6.01
CA GLU A 55 3.76 -3.88 -6.72
C GLU A 55 2.40 -4.29 -7.28
N ALA A 56 2.32 -5.49 -7.89
CA ALA A 56 1.07 -6.01 -8.43
C ALA A 56 0.02 -6.28 -7.35
N VAL A 57 0.44 -6.75 -6.16
CA VAL A 57 -0.46 -6.96 -5.01
C VAL A 57 -0.94 -5.62 -4.47
N VAL A 58 -0.06 -4.64 -4.28
CA VAL A 58 -0.44 -3.30 -3.81
C VAL A 58 -1.43 -2.66 -4.78
N LEU A 59 -1.17 -2.71 -6.10
CA LEU A 59 -2.07 -2.15 -7.10
C LEU A 59 -3.45 -2.83 -7.10
N ARG A 60 -3.50 -4.16 -6.99
CA ARG A 60 -4.77 -4.90 -6.89
C ARG A 60 -5.54 -4.50 -5.63
N TRP A 61 -4.84 -4.42 -4.50
CA TRP A 61 -5.43 -4.03 -3.24
C TRP A 61 -6.01 -2.61 -3.31
N LEU A 62 -5.25 -1.63 -3.84
CA LEU A 62 -5.72 -0.25 -4.01
C LEU A 62 -6.97 -0.16 -4.90
N LYS A 63 -6.99 -0.85 -6.05
CA LYS A 63 -8.16 -0.89 -6.94
C LYS A 63 -9.42 -1.44 -6.25
N ALA A 64 -9.26 -2.36 -5.30
CA ALA A 64 -10.37 -2.91 -4.54
C ALA A 64 -10.95 -1.92 -3.51
N GLN A 65 -10.19 -0.91 -3.08
CA GLN A 65 -10.64 0.14 -2.16
C GLN A 65 -11.32 1.32 -2.86
N GLU A 66 -11.14 1.46 -4.18
CA GLU A 66 -11.74 2.51 -5.01
C GLU A 66 -13.11 2.13 -5.60
N SER A 67 -13.59 0.91 -5.32
CA SER A 67 -14.84 0.34 -5.86
C SER A 67 -16.03 0.53 -4.94
#